data_AF-A0A2V9SF30-F1
#
_entry.id   AF-A0A2V9SF30-F1
#
_cell.length_a   1.000
_cell.length_b   1.000
_cell.length_c   1.000
_cell.angle_alpha   90.00
_cell.angle_beta   90.00
_cell.angle_gamma   90.00
#
_symmetry.space_group_name_H-M   'P 1'
#
loop_
_entity.id
_entity.type
_entity.pdbx_description
1 polymer ?
#
loop_
_entity_poly.entity_id
_entity_poly.type
_entity_poly.pdbx_seq_one_letter_code
_entity_poly.pdbx_strand_id
1 'polypeptide(L)'
;MRLTKDVPWQESYKAAMLERDERKLLKKIEDAHAAIQQRIEELKLGSNHERSSGERQAIADALHSLRTIQRLASRSSAEASSQGGKRLRDGQTS
;
A
#
# COMPACT_ATOMS: atom_id res chain seq x y z
N MET A 1 12.45 29.04 -4.71
CA MET A 1 12.15 28.28 -3.49
C MET A 1 12.42 26.81 -3.76
N ARG A 2 13.46 26.21 -3.17
CA ARG A 2 13.69 24.76 -3.25
C ARG A 2 12.79 24.13 -2.18
N LEU A 3 11.68 23.51 -2.58
CA LEU A 3 10.89 22.72 -1.66
C LEU A 3 11.77 21.55 -1.22
N THR A 4 12.21 21.58 0.03
CA THR A 4 12.77 20.43 0.75
C THR A 4 11.64 19.41 0.93
N LYS A 5 11.32 18.72 -0.17
CA LYS A 5 10.31 17.68 -0.37
C LYS A 5 10.99 16.30 -0.41
N ASP A 6 12.15 16.14 0.21
CA ASP A 6 12.61 14.83 0.65
C ASP A 6 11.77 14.57 1.91
N VAL A 7 10.64 13.87 1.95
CA VAL A 7 10.45 12.48 1.51
C VAL A 7 8.93 12.09 1.48
N PRO A 8 8.13 12.48 0.47
CA PRO A 8 6.70 12.18 0.45
C PRO A 8 6.41 10.68 0.35
N TRP A 9 7.24 9.93 -0.37
CA TRP A 9 6.97 8.52 -0.66
C TRP A 9 7.15 7.60 0.55
N GLN A 10 8.12 7.87 1.44
CA GLN A 10 8.32 7.06 2.65
C GLN A 10 7.21 7.30 3.68
N GLU A 11 6.69 8.54 3.77
CA GLU A 11 5.57 8.86 4.66
C GLU A 11 4.28 8.21 4.17
N SER A 12 3.94 8.32 2.88
CA SER A 12 2.78 7.63 2.32
C SER A 12 2.92 6.10 2.44
N TYR A 13 4.13 5.56 2.22
CA TYR A 13 4.41 4.13 2.44
C TYR A 13 4.17 3.73 3.90
N LYS A 14 4.73 4.47 4.86
CA LYS A 14 4.55 4.18 6.30
C LYS A 14 3.08 4.28 6.71
N ALA A 15 2.35 5.26 6.17
CA ALA A 15 0.92 5.40 6.41
C ALA A 15 0.15 4.17 5.89
N ALA A 16 0.50 3.64 4.72
CA ALA A 16 -0.07 2.41 4.19
C ALA A 16 0.26 1.18 5.07
N MET A 17 1.47 1.09 5.63
CA MET A 17 1.84 -0.01 6.54
C MET A 17 1.11 0.02 7.89
N LEU A 18 0.77 1.22 8.38
CA LEU A 18 0.10 1.41 9.68
C LEU A 18 -1.43 1.43 9.58
N GLU A 19 -1.98 1.52 8.37
CA GLU A 19 -3.43 1.56 8.15
C GLU A 19 -4.06 0.19 8.45
N ARG A 20 -5.02 0.17 9.38
CA ARG A 20 -5.72 -1.04 9.82
C ARG A 20 -7.10 -1.19 9.16
N ASP A 21 -7.67 -0.09 8.69
CA ASP A 21 -8.95 -0.10 7.98
C ASP A 21 -8.73 -0.58 6.53
N GLU A 22 -9.21 -1.77 6.19
CA GLU A 22 -9.11 -2.33 4.82
C GLU A 22 -9.65 -1.38 3.73
N ARG A 23 -10.71 -0.62 4.06
CA ARG A 23 -11.33 0.37 3.15
C ARG A 23 -10.43 1.57 2.89
N LYS A 24 -9.62 1.98 3.88
CA LYS A 24 -8.67 3.09 3.77
C LYS A 24 -7.31 2.61 3.26
N LEU A 25 -6.96 1.36 3.56
CA LEU A 25 -5.70 0.73 3.19
C LEU A 25 -5.52 0.73 1.67
N LEU A 26 -6.55 0.39 0.90
CA LEU A 26 -6.49 0.48 -0.56
C LEU A 26 -6.14 1.90 -1.05
N LYS A 27 -6.84 2.91 -0.53
CA LYS A 27 -6.57 4.31 -0.86
C LYS A 27 -5.17 4.77 -0.45
N LYS A 28 -4.67 4.30 0.70
CA LYS A 28 -3.31 4.58 1.19
C LYS A 28 -2.24 3.90 0.34
N ILE A 29 -2.51 2.68 -0.15
CA ILE A 29 -1.63 1.97 -1.07
C ILE A 29 -1.54 2.73 -2.41
N GLU A 30 -2.67 3.23 -2.93
CA GLU A 30 -2.68 4.05 -4.15
C GLU A 30 -1.89 5.35 -3.99
N ASP A 31 -2.09 6.06 -2.88
CA ASP A 31 -1.36 7.30 -2.56
C ASP A 31 0.16 7.04 -2.44
N ALA A 32 0.55 5.98 -1.73
CA ALA A 32 1.93 5.54 -1.64
C ALA A 32 2.51 5.18 -3.00
N HIS A 33 1.74 4.50 -3.85
CA HIS A 33 2.17 4.12 -5.18
C HIS A 33 2.41 5.35 -6.07
N ALA A 34 1.50 6.32 -6.06
CA ALA A 34 1.64 7.57 -6.80
C ALA A 34 2.89 8.37 -6.37
N ALA A 35 3.13 8.47 -5.05
CA ALA A 35 4.30 9.15 -4.51
C ALA A 35 5.61 8.45 -4.90
N ILE A 36 5.63 7.11 -4.88
CA ILE A 36 6.79 6.31 -5.31
C ILE A 36 7.05 6.48 -6.82
N GLN A 37 6.02 6.48 -7.66
CA GLN A 37 6.16 6.69 -9.11
C GLN A 37 6.75 8.07 -9.41
N GLN A 38 6.22 9.11 -8.77
CA GLN A 38 6.76 10.47 -8.91
C GLN A 38 8.25 10.52 -8.53
N ARG A 39 8.65 9.85 -7.44
CA ARG A 39 10.07 9.80 -7.05
C ARG A 39 10.93 9.06 -8.07
N ILE A 40 10.44 7.97 -8.66
CA ILE A 40 11.15 7.25 -9.73
C ILE A 40 11.38 8.18 -10.93
N GLU A 41 10.39 8.99 -11.30
CA GLU A 41 10.52 9.97 -12.39
C GLU A 41 11.56 11.05 -12.06
N GLU A 42 11.54 11.59 -10.84
CA GLU A 42 12.57 12.53 -10.38
C GLU A 42 13.98 11.91 -10.40
N LEU A 43 14.11 10.64 -9.98
CA LEU A 43 15.38 9.90 -10.00
C LEU A 43 15.87 9.57 -11.42
N LYS A 44 14.97 9.54 -12.42
CA LYS A 44 15.34 9.41 -13.84
C LYS A 44 15.82 10.74 -14.42
N LEU A 45 15.25 11.85 -13.96
CA LEU A 45 15.58 13.20 -14.45
C LEU A 45 16.82 13.79 -13.76
N GLY A 46 17.11 13.40 -12.52
CA GLY A 46 18.26 13.88 -11.76
C GLY A 46 19.58 13.18 -12.11
N SER A 47 20.64 13.94 -12.40
CA SER A 47 21.99 13.43 -12.71
C SER A 47 22.74 12.80 -11.52
N ASN A 48 22.09 12.66 -10.35
CA ASN A 48 22.74 12.22 -9.12
C ASN A 48 22.67 10.68 -8.97
N HIS A 49 23.40 9.99 -9.85
CA HIS A 49 23.39 8.52 -10.01
C HIS A 49 23.80 7.75 -8.73
N GLU A 50 24.74 8.28 -7.96
CA GLU A 50 25.30 7.65 -6.75
C GLU A 50 24.27 7.51 -5.62
N ARG A 51 23.43 8.54 -5.40
CA ARG A 51 22.32 8.48 -4.42
C ARG A 51 21.13 7.67 -4.95
N SER A 52 21.16 7.28 -6.22
CA SER A 52 20.06 6.60 -6.92
C SER A 52 20.03 5.10 -6.63
N SER A 53 21.17 4.42 -6.44
CA SER A 53 21.17 2.95 -6.27
C SER A 53 20.50 2.48 -4.97
N GLY A 54 20.85 3.09 -3.83
CA GLY A 54 20.23 2.74 -2.53
C GLY A 54 18.75 3.12 -2.48
N GLU A 55 18.40 4.29 -3.01
CA GLU A 55 17.00 4.76 -3.02
C GLU A 55 16.13 3.94 -3.99
N ARG A 56 16.64 3.52 -5.15
CA ARG A 56 15.93 2.61 -6.06
C ARG A 56 15.66 1.25 -5.43
N GLN A 57 16.61 0.72 -4.66
CA GLN A 57 16.42 -0.55 -3.98
C GLN A 57 15.35 -0.43 -2.89
N ALA A 58 15.35 0.65 -2.11
CA ALA A 58 14.33 0.92 -1.10
C ALA A 58 12.94 1.12 -1.73
N ILE A 59 12.87 1.80 -2.89
CA ILE A 59 11.64 1.95 -3.67
C ILE A 59 11.13 0.59 -4.16
N ALA A 60 12.01 -0.27 -4.70
CA ALA A 60 11.62 -1.59 -5.16
C ALA A 60 11.08 -2.48 -4.02
N ASP A 61 11.72 -2.42 -2.86
CA ASP A 61 11.27 -3.12 -1.65
C ASP A 61 9.89 -2.63 -1.18
N ALA A 62 9.70 -1.31 -1.13
CA ALA A 62 8.42 -0.71 -0.75
C ALA A 62 7.28 -1.13 -1.69
N LEU A 63 7.53 -1.15 -3.01
CA LEU A 63 6.54 -1.63 -4.00
C LEU A 63 6.18 -3.10 -3.79
N HIS A 64 7.17 -3.94 -3.48
CA HIS A 64 6.93 -5.35 -3.20
C HIS A 64 6.07 -5.53 -1.95
N SER A 65 6.38 -4.80 -0.88
CA SER A 65 5.65 -4.80 0.38
C SER A 65 4.21 -4.31 0.22
N LEU A 66 3.98 -3.21 -0.50
CA LEU A 66 2.65 -2.69 -0.82
C LEU A 66 1.80 -3.72 -1.56
N ARG A 67 2.37 -4.39 -2.57
CA ARG A 67 1.68 -5.43 -3.34
C ARG A 67 1.31 -6.64 -2.48
N THR A 68 2.16 -7.01 -1.53
CA THR A 68 1.89 -8.11 -0.60
C THR A 68 0.71 -7.76 0.31
N ILE A 69 0.72 -6.56 0.90
CA ILE A 69 -0.35 -6.12 1.80
C ILE A 69 -1.67 -5.92 1.05
N GLN A 70 -1.64 -5.43 -0.20
CA GLN A 70 -2.82 -5.36 -1.06
C GLN A 70 -3.45 -6.76 -1.24
N ARG A 71 -2.65 -7.79 -1.54
CA ARG A 71 -3.16 -9.16 -1.68
C ARG A 71 -3.75 -9.71 -0.39
N LEU A 72 -3.11 -9.45 0.74
CA LEU A 72 -3.61 -9.86 2.06
C LEU A 72 -4.95 -9.19 2.38
N ALA A 73 -5.08 -7.89 2.09
CA ALA A 73 -6.32 -7.15 2.26
C ALA A 73 -7.44 -7.71 1.36
N SER A 74 -7.15 -8.01 0.09
CA SER A 74 -8.12 -8.63 -0.83
C SER A 74 -8.58 -10.01 -0.35
N ARG A 75 -7.67 -10.81 0.22
CA ARG A 75 -7.98 -12.14 0.73
C ARG A 75 -8.85 -12.07 2.00
N SER A 76 -8.50 -11.18 2.94
CA SER A 76 -9.29 -10.95 4.16
C SER A 76 -10.72 -10.53 3.84
N SER A 77 -10.91 -9.66 2.86
CA SER A 77 -12.23 -9.22 2.41
C SER A 77 -13.07 -10.37 1.82
N ALA A 78 -12.44 -11.28 1.06
CA ALA A 78 -13.10 -12.46 0.49
C ALA A 78 -13.51 -13.49 1.57
N GLU A 79 -12.70 -13.66 2.62
CA GLU A 79 -13.01 -14.55 3.74
C GLU A 79 -14.13 -13.98 4.64
N ALA A 80 -14.12 -12.67 4.90
CA ALA A 80 -15.20 -12.00 5.64
C ALA A 80 -16.56 -12.10 4.93
N SER A 81 -16.56 -12.03 3.59
CA SER A 81 -17.76 -12.18 2.76
C SER A 81 -18.32 -13.61 2.78
N SER A 82 -17.46 -14.61 2.99
CA SER A 82 -17.84 -16.03 3.00
C SER A 82 -18.43 -16.49 4.34
N GLN A 83 -18.15 -15.78 5.45
CA GLN A 83 -18.62 -16.15 6.79
C GLN A 83 -19.99 -15.55 7.15
N GLY A 84 -20.47 -14.56 6.40
CA GLY A 84 -21.77 -13.89 6.62
C GLY A 84 -23.01 -14.70 6.20
N GLY A 85 -22.85 -15.80 5.47
CA GLY A 85 -23.96 -16.52 4.84
C GLY A 85 -24.53 -17.72 5.60
N LYS A 86 -24.02 -18.08 6.79
CA LYS A 86 -24.34 -19.38 7.42
C LYS A 86 -24.77 -19.28 8.88
N ARG A 87 -25.81 -18.48 9.18
CA ARG A 87 -26.47 -18.45 10.49
C ARG A 87 -27.98 -18.17 10.42
N LEU A 88 -28.72 -18.83 9.53
CA LEU A 88 -30.19 -18.93 9.54
C LEU A 88 -30.47 -20.27 8.83
N ARG A 89 -30.95 -21.36 9.43
CA ARG A 89 -32.20 -21.51 10.19
C ARG A 89 -32.27 -22.99 10.60
N ASP A 90 -31.91 -23.31 11.83
CA ASP A 90 -32.24 -24.60 12.45
C ASP A 90 -33.05 -24.29 13.71
N GLY A 91 -34.36 -24.44 13.62
CA GLY A 91 -35.25 -24.26 14.76
C GLY A 91 -36.67 -23.91 14.38
N GLN A 92 -37.46 -24.89 13.92
CA GLN A 92 -38.94 -24.93 13.98
C GLN A 92 -39.43 -26.27 13.41
N THR A 93 -40.26 -27.14 13.99
CA THR A 93 -40.81 -27.44 15.32
C THR A 93 -41.11 -28.94 15.37
N SER A 94 -41.39 -29.44 16.58
CA SER A 94 -42.20 -30.63 16.89
C SER A 94 -43.47 -30.78 16.06
#